data_AF-A0A1I7S2V9-F1
#
_entry.id   AF-A0A1I7S2V9-F1
#
_cell.length_a   1.000
_cell.length_b   1.000
_cell.length_c   1.000
_cell.angle_alpha   90.00
_cell.angle_beta   90.00
_cell.angle_gamma   90.00
#
_symmetry.space_group_name_H-M   'P 1'
#
loop_
_entity.id
_entity.type
_entity.pdbx_description
1 polymer ?
#
loop_
_entity_poly.entity_id
_entity_poly.type
_entity_poly.pdbx_seq_one_letter_code
_entity_poly.pdbx_strand_id
1 'polypeptide(L)'
;MVSLFKLTVLQSSSSRRLLSSLKDELFSDKDCHVVGLKNGAIAFWHPKKEIPYEVTRAITAEDLKKDKEARGAKYQLPYGGQGPPDPILREVFHSGATEFKTRTREERLYATSAPLPKRK
;
A
#
# COMPACT_ATOMS: atom_id res chain seq x y z
N MET A 1 9.68 -5.81 -27.42
CA MET A 1 9.10 -5.85 -26.06
C MET A 1 7.62 -6.15 -26.18
N VAL A 2 7.15 -7.29 -25.68
CA VAL A 2 5.74 -7.70 -25.79
C VAL A 2 4.98 -7.13 -24.59
N SER A 3 4.12 -6.15 -24.83
CA SER A 3 3.24 -5.60 -23.79
C SER A 3 2.09 -6.57 -23.54
N LEU A 4 1.95 -7.05 -22.31
CA LEU A 4 0.83 -7.91 -21.91
C LEU A 4 -0.45 -7.07 -21.76
N PHE A 5 -1.40 -7.28 -22.66
CA PHE A 5 -2.73 -6.68 -22.60
C PHE A 5 -3.63 -7.49 -21.66
N LYS A 6 -4.22 -6.84 -20.66
CA LYS A 6 -5.25 -7.45 -19.81
C LYS A 6 -6.58 -6.79 -20.14
N LEU A 7 -7.36 -7.44 -21.01
CA LEU A 7 -8.73 -7.05 -21.34
C LEU A 7 -9.68 -7.70 -20.33
N THR A 8 -10.41 -6.88 -19.59
CA THR A 8 -11.51 -7.34 -18.73
C THR A 8 -12.82 -6.99 -19.43
N VAL A 9 -13.58 -8.00 -19.85
CA VAL A 9 -14.88 -7.83 -20.52
C VAL A 9 -15.98 -8.05 -19.48
N LEU A 10 -16.75 -7.01 -19.18
CA LEU A 10 -17.97 -7.10 -18.39
C LEU A 10 -19.17 -7.26 -19.33
N GLN A 11 -19.73 -8.46 -19.40
CA GLN A 11 -21.03 -8.70 -20.03
C GLN A 11 -22.11 -8.71 -18.95
N SER A 12 -22.93 -7.66 -18.85
CA SER A 12 -24.21 -7.73 -18.13
C SER A 12 -25.19 -6.67 -18.62
N SER A 13 -26.38 -7.16 -18.98
CA SER A 13 -27.52 -6.44 -19.57
C SER A 13 -28.30 -5.54 -18.60
N SER A 14 -27.94 -5.49 -17.32
CA SER A 14 -28.66 -4.73 -16.27
C SER A 14 -28.00 -3.42 -15.81
N SER A 15 -26.97 -2.94 -16.51
CA SER A 15 -26.02 -1.95 -15.95
C SER A 15 -26.24 -0.48 -16.35
N ARG A 16 -27.34 -0.10 -17.04
CA ARG A 16 -27.45 1.28 -17.56
C ARG A 16 -27.62 2.37 -16.50
N ARG A 17 -28.21 2.08 -15.34
CA ARG A 17 -28.43 3.07 -14.25
C ARG A 17 -27.26 3.19 -13.26
N LEU A 18 -26.43 2.15 -13.14
CA LEU A 18 -25.24 2.17 -12.26
C LEU A 18 -24.01 2.76 -12.95
N LEU A 19 -24.00 2.78 -14.29
CA LEU A 19 -22.91 3.35 -15.09
C LEU A 19 -22.82 4.88 -15.00
N SER A 20 -23.91 5.62 -14.73
CA SER A 20 -23.82 7.08 -14.58
C SER A 20 -23.16 7.46 -13.25
N SER A 21 -23.48 6.76 -12.16
CA SER A 21 -22.91 7.05 -10.84
C SER A 21 -21.44 6.64 -10.72
N LEU A 22 -21.01 5.56 -11.39
CA LEU A 22 -19.59 5.16 -11.45
C LEU A 22 -18.79 5.99 -12.45
N LYS A 23 -19.45 6.71 -13.36
CA LYS A 23 -18.79 7.61 -14.31
C LYS A 23 -18.21 8.85 -13.66
N ASP A 24 -18.73 9.27 -12.52
CA ASP A 24 -18.26 10.50 -11.90
C ASP A 24 -17.09 10.22 -10.92
N GLU A 25 -16.99 9.01 -10.36
CA GLU A 25 -15.92 8.65 -9.41
C GLU A 25 -14.67 8.04 -10.06
N LEU A 26 -14.80 7.27 -11.15
CA LEU A 26 -13.66 6.63 -11.84
C LEU A 26 -12.98 7.50 -12.91
N PHE A 27 -13.63 8.57 -13.36
CA PHE A 27 -13.17 9.40 -14.49
C PHE A 27 -12.46 10.68 -14.03
N SER A 28 -12.31 10.88 -12.72
CA SER A 28 -11.42 11.92 -12.19
C SER A 28 -9.95 11.61 -12.49
N ASP A 29 -9.64 10.38 -12.87
CA ASP A 29 -8.32 9.96 -13.33
C ASP A 29 -8.20 10.12 -14.85
N LYS A 30 -7.58 11.23 -15.28
CA LYS A 30 -7.63 11.81 -16.65
C LYS A 30 -7.15 10.91 -17.82
N ASP A 31 -6.68 9.69 -17.55
CA ASP A 31 -6.06 8.80 -18.54
C ASP A 31 -6.81 7.46 -18.73
N CYS A 32 -7.98 7.30 -18.10
CA CYS A 32 -8.83 6.12 -18.28
C CYS A 32 -9.73 6.27 -19.52
N HIS A 33 -9.49 5.44 -20.53
CA HIS A 33 -10.29 5.45 -21.75
C HIS A 33 -11.37 4.36 -21.70
N VAL A 34 -12.61 4.75 -21.94
CA VAL A 34 -13.74 3.83 -22.01
C VAL A 34 -14.27 3.80 -23.44
N VAL A 35 -14.26 2.62 -24.05
CA VAL A 35 -14.72 2.42 -25.42
C VAL A 35 -15.95 1.52 -25.41
N GLY A 36 -17.06 2.05 -25.94
CA GLY A 36 -18.25 1.26 -26.24
C GLY A 36 -18.11 0.58 -27.60
N LEU A 37 -18.19 -0.74 -27.63
CA LEU A 37 -18.17 -1.53 -28.85
C LEU A 37 -19.57 -1.57 -29.48
N LYS A 38 -19.65 -1.74 -30.81
CA LYS A 38 -20.91 -1.81 -31.57
C LYS A 38 -21.83 -2.96 -31.11
N ASN A 39 -21.28 -3.98 -30.45
CA ASN A 39 -21.99 -5.13 -29.88
C ASN A 39 -22.53 -4.87 -28.45
N GLY A 40 -22.43 -3.64 -27.94
CA GLY A 40 -22.88 -3.28 -26.60
C GLY A 40 -21.92 -3.63 -25.47
N ALA A 41 -20.74 -4.19 -25.76
CA ALA A 41 -19.70 -4.41 -24.77
C ALA A 41 -18.96 -3.10 -24.43
N ILE A 42 -18.51 -2.98 -23.18
CA ILE A 42 -17.72 -1.84 -22.70
C ILE A 42 -16.31 -2.34 -22.43
N ALA A 43 -15.33 -1.74 -23.09
CA ALA A 43 -13.92 -1.97 -22.84
C ALA A 43 -13.32 -0.79 -22.07
N PHE A 44 -12.42 -1.11 -21.14
CA PHE A 44 -11.66 -0.12 -20.38
C PHE A 44 -10.18 -0.25 -20.72
N TRP A 45 -9.55 0.87 -21.05
CA TRP A 45 -8.12 0.97 -21.26
C TRP A 45 -7.52 1.88 -20.18
N HIS A 46 -6.65 1.26 -19.37
CA HIS A 46 -5.94 1.90 -18.27
C HIS A 46 -4.43 1.77 -18.54
N PRO A 47 -3.81 2.70 -19.29
CA PRO A 47 -2.36 2.70 -19.45
C PRO A 47 -1.69 2.90 -18.09
N LYS A 48 -0.54 2.24 -17.89
CA LYS A 48 0.28 2.49 -16.70
C LYS A 48 0.83 3.90 -16.81
N LYS A 49 0.59 4.71 -15.78
CA LYS A 49 1.17 6.05 -15.70
C LYS A 49 2.62 5.94 -15.28
N GLU A 50 3.52 6.46 -16.10
CA GLU A 50 4.91 6.62 -15.72
C GLU A 50 5.06 7.90 -14.90
N ILE A 51 5.95 7.86 -13.90
CA ILE A 51 6.23 9.04 -13.07
C ILE A 51 7.24 9.89 -13.86
N PRO A 52 6.90 11.14 -14.22
CA PRO A 52 7.80 12.00 -14.99
C PRO A 52 9.06 12.34 -14.17
N TYR A 53 10.19 12.47 -14.86
CA TYR A 53 11.49 12.67 -14.21
C TYR A 53 11.55 13.99 -13.44
N GLU A 54 10.89 15.04 -13.91
CA GLU A 54 10.88 16.36 -13.28
C GLU A 54 10.24 16.36 -11.88
N VAL A 55 9.43 15.33 -11.56
CA VAL A 55 8.80 15.16 -10.25
C VAL A 55 9.67 14.34 -9.29
N THR A 56 10.76 13.75 -9.79
CA THR A 56 11.71 13.01 -8.97
C THR A 56 12.77 13.92 -8.37
N ARG A 57 13.40 13.47 -7.27
CA ARG A 57 14.54 14.17 -6.65
C ARG A 57 15.79 13.33 -6.81
N ALA A 58 16.91 14.00 -7.07
CA ALA A 58 18.20 13.33 -7.12
C ALA A 58 18.57 12.77 -5.75
N ILE A 59 19.12 11.55 -5.74
CA ILE A 59 19.66 10.95 -4.52
C ILE A 59 20.96 11.68 -4.20
N THR A 60 21.07 12.27 -3.01
CA THR A 60 22.28 13.00 -2.62
C THR A 60 23.37 12.04 -2.15
N ALA A 61 24.63 12.49 -2.18
CA ALA A 61 25.74 11.70 -1.65
C ALA A 61 25.60 11.42 -0.14
N GLU A 62 24.89 12.28 0.60
CA GLU A 62 24.59 12.10 2.02
C GLU A 62 23.60 10.96 2.23
N ASP A 63 22.54 10.89 1.40
CA ASP A 63 21.57 9.80 1.46
C ASP A 63 22.23 8.44 1.19
N LEU A 64 23.15 8.39 0.22
CA LEU A 64 23.94 7.18 -0.07
C LEU A 64 24.88 6.78 1.06
N LYS A 65 25.40 7.73 1.84
CA LYS A 65 26.24 7.44 3.02
C LYS A 65 25.39 6.90 4.17
N LYS A 66 24.24 7.54 4.46
CA LYS A 66 23.28 7.07 5.49
C LYS A 66 22.83 5.64 5.21
N ASP A 67 22.51 5.31 3.95
CA ASP A 67 22.11 3.96 3.57
C ASP A 67 23.21 2.91 3.77
N LYS A 68 24.47 3.27 3.48
CA LYS A 68 25.62 2.39 3.69
C LYS A 68 25.91 2.19 5.17
N GLU A 69 25.82 3.24 5.97
CA GLU A 69 25.98 3.19 7.42
C GLU A 69 24.88 2.35 8.08
N ALA A 70 23.63 2.50 7.65
CA ALA A 70 22.50 1.70 8.14
C ALA A 70 22.67 0.19 7.84
N ARG A 71 23.25 -0.18 6.70
CA ARG A 71 23.49 -1.59 6.33
C ARG A 71 24.70 -2.21 7.02
N GLY A 72 25.68 -1.40 7.42
CA GLY A 72 26.93 -1.85 8.06
C GLY A 72 26.97 -1.74 9.59
N ALA A 73 25.99 -1.07 10.20
CA ALA A 73 25.97 -0.85 11.64
C ALA A 73 25.74 -2.17 12.42
N LYS A 74 26.76 -2.58 13.20
CA LYS A 74 26.54 -3.49 14.33
C LYS A 74 25.75 -2.70 15.38
N TYR A 75 24.46 -3.00 15.55
CA TYR A 75 23.64 -2.36 16.57
C TYR A 75 24.24 -2.63 17.95
N GLN A 76 24.90 -1.61 18.53
CA GLN A 76 25.16 -1.59 19.96
C GLN A 76 23.82 -1.32 20.62
N LEU A 77 23.26 -2.29 21.34
CA LEU A 77 22.00 -2.11 22.05
C LEU A 77 22.26 -1.25 23.29
N PRO A 78 21.85 0.03 23.31
CA PRO A 78 22.20 0.92 24.41
C PRO A 78 21.40 0.61 25.69
N TYR A 79 20.38 -0.24 25.59
CA TYR A 79 19.43 -0.54 26.68
C TYR A 79 19.64 -1.93 27.33
N GLY A 80 20.67 -2.68 26.96
CA GLY A 80 20.88 -4.04 27.48
C GLY A 80 19.75 -5.01 27.08
N GLY A 81 19.38 -5.94 27.98
CA GLY A 81 18.30 -6.90 27.75
C GLY A 81 16.87 -6.34 27.86
N GLN A 82 16.73 -5.09 28.32
CA GLN A 82 15.45 -4.40 28.49
C GLN A 82 15.36 -3.33 27.40
N GLY A 83 14.31 -3.35 26.59
CA GLY A 83 14.20 -2.43 25.43
C GLY A 83 14.07 -0.95 25.82
N PRO A 84 14.00 -0.05 24.82
CA PRO A 84 13.75 1.37 25.05
C PRO A 84 12.44 1.60 25.85
N PRO A 85 12.37 2.64 26.69
CA PRO A 85 11.17 2.98 27.43
C PRO A 85 10.02 3.40 26.51
N ASP A 86 8.78 3.11 26.92
CA ASP A 86 7.52 3.43 26.22
C ASP A 86 7.44 4.87 25.64
N PRO A 87 7.80 5.96 26.34
CA PRO A 87 7.75 7.31 25.75
C PRO A 87 8.58 7.45 24.47
N ILE A 88 9.77 6.83 24.40
CA ILE A 88 10.63 6.88 23.20
C ILE A 88 9.97 6.11 22.06
N LEU A 89 9.38 4.96 22.35
CA LEU A 89 8.68 4.17 21.34
C LEU A 89 7.50 4.95 20.74
N ARG A 90 6.72 5.65 21.57
CA ARG A 90 5.60 6.47 21.09
C ARG A 90 6.03 7.62 20.20
N GLU A 91 7.16 8.25 20.51
CA GLU A 91 7.71 9.35 19.71
C GLU A 91 8.16 8.85 18.32
N VAL A 92 8.89 7.73 18.27
CA VAL A 92 9.41 7.17 17.02
C VAL A 92 8.32 6.61 16.12
N PHE A 93 7.33 5.92 16.70
CA PHE A 93 6.28 5.25 15.94
C PHE A 93 5.00 6.08 15.80
N HIS A 94 4.96 7.30 16.36
CA HIS A 94 3.79 8.18 16.35
C HIS A 94 2.51 7.45 16.81
N SER A 95 2.60 6.72 17.92
CA SER A 95 1.56 5.78 18.35
C SER A 95 0.86 6.16 19.65
N GLY A 96 -0.22 5.43 19.96
CA GLY A 96 -1.04 5.66 21.15
C GLY A 96 -0.42 5.20 22.47
N ALA A 97 -0.96 5.70 23.58
CA ALA A 97 -0.41 5.50 24.92
C ALA A 97 -0.51 4.06 25.49
N THR A 98 -1.23 3.17 24.83
CA THR A 98 -1.53 1.82 25.32
C THR A 98 -0.89 0.72 24.49
N GLU A 99 -0.31 1.07 23.34
CA GLU A 99 0.13 0.09 22.34
C GLU A 99 1.34 -0.72 22.82
N PHE A 100 2.30 -0.07 23.49
CA PHE A 100 3.52 -0.72 23.98
C PHE A 100 3.40 -1.24 25.41
N LYS A 101 2.23 -1.14 26.04
CA LYS A 101 2.00 -1.70 27.37
C LYS A 101 1.79 -3.21 27.28
N THR A 102 2.27 -3.93 28.30
CA THR A 102 2.08 -5.38 28.38
C THR A 102 0.60 -5.71 28.58
N ARG A 103 0.09 -6.67 27.79
CA ARG A 103 -1.25 -7.24 27.95
C ARG A 103 -1.33 -8.21 29.12
N THR A 104 -2.52 -8.37 29.70
CA THR A 104 -2.76 -9.34 30.77
C THR A 104 -2.74 -10.78 30.25
N ARG A 105 -2.73 -11.76 31.15
CA ARG A 105 -2.67 -13.19 30.78
C ARG A 105 -3.94 -13.61 30.03
N GLU A 106 -5.09 -13.14 30.47
CA GLU A 106 -6.41 -13.48 29.93
C GLU A 106 -6.51 -13.04 28.47
N GLU A 107 -6.13 -11.80 28.16
CA GLU A 107 -6.13 -11.27 26.80
C GLU A 107 -5.23 -12.06 25.85
N ARG A 108 -4.06 -12.51 26.33
CA ARG A 108 -3.14 -13.33 25.54
C ARG A 108 -3.75 -14.70 25.21
N LEU A 109 -4.46 -15.31 26.17
CA LEU A 109 -5.12 -16.59 25.97
C LEU A 109 -6.17 -16.53 24.86
N TYR A 110 -6.98 -15.47 24.82
CA TYR A 110 -7.95 -15.25 23.75
C TYR A 110 -7.29 -14.99 22.38
N ALA A 111 -6.11 -14.36 22.37
CA ALA A 111 -5.35 -14.08 21.14
C ALA A 111 -4.60 -15.30 20.56
N THR A 112 -4.48 -16.40 21.31
CA THR A 112 -3.68 -17.60 20.93
C THR A 112 -4.24 -18.38 19.74
N SER A 113 -5.45 -18.07 19.27
CA SER A 113 -5.91 -18.62 18.00
C SER A 113 -5.16 -17.93 16.86
N ALA A 114 -4.17 -18.62 16.27
CA ALA A 114 -3.49 -18.12 15.09
C ALA A 114 -4.54 -17.85 14.01
N PRO A 115 -4.67 -16.61 13.49
CA PRO A 115 -5.61 -16.35 12.41
C PRO A 115 -5.20 -17.22 11.22
N LEU A 116 -6.18 -17.84 10.58
CA LEU A 116 -5.94 -18.68 9.40
C LEU A 116 -5.14 -17.87 8.37
N PRO A 117 -3.98 -18.36 7.89
CA PRO A 117 -3.16 -17.62 6.96
C PRO A 117 -3.96 -17.38 5.68
N LYS A 118 -4.11 -16.11 5.30
CA LYS A 118 -4.79 -15.73 4.05
C LYS A 118 -3.74 -15.53 2.95
N ARG A 119 -3.53 -16.57 2.14
CA ARG A 119 -3.22 -16.55 0.69
C ARG A 119 -2.99 -18.00 0.21
N LYS A 120 -3.69 -18.43 -0.85
CA LYS A 120 -3.36 -19.61 -1.68
C LYS A 120 -2.57 -19.13 -2.88
#